data_AF-A0AB74KPM1-F1
#
_entry.id   AF-A0AB74KPM1-F1
#
_cell.length_a   1.000
_cell.length_b   1.000
_cell.length_c   1.000
_cell.angle_alpha   90.00
_cell.angle_beta   90.00
_cell.angle_gamma   90.00
#
_symmetry.space_group_name_H-M   'P 1'
#
loop_
_entity.id
_entity.type
_entity.pdbx_description
1 polymer ?
#
loop_
_entity_poly.entity_id
_entity_poly.type
_entity_poly.pdbx_seq_one_letter_code
_entity_poly.pdbx_strand_id
1 'polypeptide(L)'
;MKMKWLYMLALLLASFNSFALCFDMPFFRVGVCGDDLESISIDLPFILWVLAVVFFGQLLVKSKVNAYLLSLLFILSLPLSPIVLLVTYSFKLISRNYKKVLRKSEQEDTQEVEEKSFSLSDQSTLMIGEYTFNYEEKSISKDEQVTYLEPKMMQVLSYLIEQQPRVVSLEELHSNVWQNQIVTDTAIRRVISKLRNAFSDTDTKNPKYIKSQMKRGYQFIAEVFS
;
A
#
# COMPACT_ATOMS: atom_id res chain seq x y z
N MET A 1 49.96 -18.88 -7.15
CA MET A 1 49.27 -18.58 -5.87
C MET A 1 47.93 -17.86 -6.16
N LYS A 2 46.94 -18.55 -6.75
CA LYS A 2 45.72 -17.89 -7.31
C LYS A 2 44.37 -18.58 -6.96
N MET A 3 44.37 -19.60 -6.11
CA MET A 3 43.16 -20.41 -5.83
C MET A 3 42.46 -20.08 -4.51
N LYS A 4 43.03 -19.25 -3.63
CA LYS A 4 42.47 -18.95 -2.30
C LYS A 4 41.32 -17.93 -2.32
N TRP A 5 41.25 -17.06 -3.33
CA TRP A 5 40.22 -16.00 -3.39
C TRP A 5 38.86 -16.53 -3.84
N LEU A 6 38.85 -17.54 -4.73
CA LEU A 6 37.62 -18.21 -5.17
C LEU A 6 36.96 -19.03 -4.05
N TYR A 7 37.75 -19.67 -3.18
CA TYR A 7 37.22 -20.36 -2.00
C TYR A 7 36.66 -19.39 -0.93
N MET A 8 37.26 -18.20 -0.77
CA MET A 8 36.71 -17.16 0.13
C MET A 8 35.43 -16.54 -0.43
N LEU A 9 35.31 -16.38 -1.75
CA LEU A 9 34.08 -15.93 -2.41
C LEU A 9 32.97 -17.00 -2.32
N ALA A 10 33.31 -18.28 -2.45
CA ALA A 10 32.37 -19.39 -2.28
C ALA A 10 31.92 -19.58 -0.82
N LEU A 11 32.80 -19.35 0.16
CA LEU A 11 32.46 -19.38 1.60
C LEU A 11 31.60 -18.18 2.04
N LEU A 12 31.76 -17.02 1.39
CA LEU A 12 30.88 -15.85 1.59
C LEU A 12 29.49 -16.05 0.97
N LEU A 13 29.40 -16.81 -0.12
CA LEU A 13 28.12 -17.18 -0.74
C LEU A 13 27.41 -18.33 0.00
N ALA A 14 28.13 -19.16 0.73
CA ALA A 14 27.57 -20.27 1.51
C ALA A 14 27.03 -19.85 2.90
N SER A 15 27.38 -18.66 3.41
CA SER A 15 26.94 -18.17 4.73
C SER A 15 25.70 -17.28 4.70
N PHE A 16 25.16 -16.95 3.53
CA PHE A 16 23.83 -16.32 3.38
C PHE A 16 22.73 -17.37 3.16
N ASN A 17 22.66 -18.34 4.06
CA ASN A 17 21.48 -19.18 4.22
C ASN A 17 20.59 -18.57 5.31
N SER A 18 19.93 -17.46 4.98
CA SER A 18 18.69 -17.06 5.64
C SER A 18 17.67 -16.73 4.56
N PHE A 19 16.73 -17.66 4.43
CA PHE A 19 15.52 -17.58 3.63
C PHE A 19 14.76 -16.26 3.87
N ALA A 20 14.51 -15.51 2.81
CA ALA A 20 13.26 -14.82 2.48
C ALA A 20 13.47 -13.88 1.27
N LEU A 21 13.77 -14.45 0.11
CA LEU A 21 13.67 -13.75 -1.17
C LEU A 21 12.23 -13.93 -1.66
N CYS A 22 11.40 -12.91 -1.54
CA CYS A 22 10.13 -12.85 -2.24
C CYS A 22 10.22 -11.72 -3.24
N PHE A 23 10.30 -12.06 -4.52
CA PHE A 23 10.21 -11.05 -5.55
C PHE A 23 9.42 -11.43 -6.78
N ASP A 24 8.34 -10.68 -6.97
CA ASP A 24 7.51 -10.71 -8.16
C ASP A 24 7.41 -9.32 -8.80
N MET A 25 7.50 -9.29 -10.12
CA MET A 25 7.61 -8.10 -10.95
C MET A 25 7.04 -8.36 -12.33
N PRO A 26 6.67 -7.31 -13.10
CA PRO A 26 6.71 -7.47 -14.55
C PRO A 26 8.15 -7.63 -15.10
N PHE A 27 9.22 -7.06 -14.50
CA PHE A 27 10.66 -7.15 -14.91
C PHE A 27 11.79 -6.85 -13.84
N PHE A 28 11.76 -7.36 -12.60
CA PHE A 28 12.72 -7.26 -11.43
C PHE A 28 12.61 -6.21 -10.30
N ARG A 29 12.32 -6.70 -9.10
CA ARG A 29 12.11 -5.97 -7.84
C ARG A 29 12.98 -6.84 -6.85
N VAL A 30 13.69 -6.27 -5.86
CA VAL A 30 14.59 -7.00 -4.90
C VAL A 30 14.53 -6.34 -3.50
N GLY A 31 14.40 -7.11 -2.40
CA GLY A 31 14.02 -6.60 -1.06
C GLY A 31 13.49 -7.69 -0.09
N VAL A 32 13.54 -7.38 1.21
CA VAL A 32 13.26 -8.30 2.35
C VAL A 32 11.85 -8.02 2.90
N CYS A 33 11.01 -9.06 3.05
CA CYS A 33 9.63 -8.92 3.49
C CYS A 33 9.49 -9.22 4.99
N GLY A 34 9.05 -8.23 5.76
CA GLY A 34 8.67 -8.34 7.18
C GLY A 34 7.83 -7.12 7.59
N ASP A 35 6.75 -7.37 8.32
CA ASP A 35 5.75 -6.38 8.75
C ASP A 35 6.37 -5.30 9.64
N ASP A 36 6.19 -4.03 9.27
CA ASP A 36 6.60 -2.83 10.01
C ASP A 36 8.11 -2.64 10.22
N LEU A 37 8.78 -2.06 9.22
CA LEU A 37 9.74 -0.96 9.37
C LEU A 37 10.02 -0.41 7.97
N GLU A 38 10.00 0.92 7.85
CA GLU A 38 10.37 1.73 6.68
C GLU A 38 11.12 0.91 5.62
N SER A 39 10.40 0.44 4.59
CA SER A 39 11.04 -0.23 3.47
C SER A 39 11.96 0.80 2.82
N ILE A 40 13.24 0.79 3.19
CA ILE A 40 14.29 1.45 2.44
C ILE A 40 14.25 0.76 1.08
N SER A 41 13.55 1.41 0.17
CA SER A 41 13.53 1.02 -1.22
C SER A 41 15.00 1.11 -1.63
N ILE A 42 15.55 -0.02 -2.05
CA ILE A 42 16.88 -0.05 -2.63
C ILE A 42 16.74 0.59 -4.01
N ASP A 43 16.60 1.91 -4.02
CA ASP A 43 16.37 2.68 -5.21
C ASP A 43 17.58 2.46 -6.13
N LEU A 44 17.33 2.26 -7.43
CA LEU A 44 18.38 2.16 -8.45
C LEU A 44 19.52 3.22 -8.28
N PRO A 45 19.25 4.50 -7.92
CA PRO A 45 20.31 5.46 -7.56
C PRO A 45 21.19 5.04 -6.37
N PHE A 46 20.64 4.40 -5.34
CA PHE A 46 21.41 3.88 -4.21
C PHE A 46 22.36 2.75 -4.64
N ILE A 47 21.87 1.83 -5.48
CA ILE A 47 22.68 0.73 -6.03
C ILE A 47 23.82 1.28 -6.90
N LEU A 48 23.51 2.22 -7.78
CA LEU A 48 24.50 2.88 -8.63
C LEU A 48 25.55 3.65 -7.81
N TRP A 49 25.13 4.28 -6.72
CA TRP A 49 26.04 4.96 -5.79
C TRP A 49 26.98 3.99 -5.09
N VAL A 50 26.47 2.87 -4.55
CA VAL A 50 27.30 1.83 -3.92
C VAL A 50 28.30 1.23 -4.92
N LEU A 51 27.87 0.95 -6.16
CA LEU A 51 28.76 0.45 -7.21
C LEU A 51 29.85 1.46 -7.57
N ALA A 52 29.53 2.75 -7.66
CA ALA A 52 30.49 3.81 -7.92
C ALA A 52 31.54 3.92 -6.79
N VAL A 53 31.12 3.80 -5.52
CA VAL A 53 32.01 3.81 -4.35
C VAL A 53 32.94 2.60 -4.35
N VAL A 54 32.43 1.39 -4.63
CA VAL A 54 33.23 0.17 -4.70
C VAL A 54 34.23 0.24 -5.86
N PHE A 55 33.80 0.73 -7.04
CA PHE A 55 34.67 0.89 -8.20
C PHE A 55 35.79 1.93 -7.95
N PHE A 56 35.45 3.05 -7.29
CA PHE A 56 36.42 4.04 -6.85
C PHE A 56 37.49 3.44 -5.92
N GLY A 57 37.07 2.65 -4.94
CA GLY A 57 37.98 1.94 -4.03
C GLY A 57 38.93 0.98 -4.76
N GLN A 58 38.46 0.28 -5.79
CA GLN A 58 39.32 -0.58 -6.61
C GLN A 58 40.31 0.19 -7.48
N LEU A 59 39.95 1.39 -7.96
CA LEU A 59 40.87 2.25 -8.73
C LEU A 59 42.00 2.83 -7.87
N LEU A 60 41.74 3.12 -6.59
CA LEU A 60 42.78 3.59 -5.66
C LEU A 60 43.93 2.59 -5.46
N VAL A 61 43.66 1.30 -5.63
CA VAL A 61 44.67 0.23 -5.50
C VAL A 61 45.57 0.13 -6.75
N LYS A 62 45.15 0.68 -7.89
CA LYS A 62 45.98 0.74 -9.11
C LYS A 62 46.75 2.06 -9.20
N SER A 63 48.07 2.02 -9.00
CA SER A 63 48.93 3.22 -8.90
C SER A 63 49.12 4.04 -10.20
N LYS A 64 48.47 3.70 -11.31
CA LYS A 64 48.64 4.35 -12.63
C LYS A 64 47.44 5.19 -13.08
N VAL A 65 46.51 5.52 -12.18
CA VAL A 65 45.33 6.32 -12.51
C VAL A 65 45.65 7.81 -12.37
N ASN A 66 45.16 8.62 -13.30
CA ASN A 66 45.38 10.06 -13.33
C ASN A 66 44.68 10.75 -12.14
N ALA A 67 45.40 11.60 -11.40
CA ALA A 67 44.92 12.17 -10.13
C ALA A 67 43.63 13.01 -10.26
N TYR A 68 43.44 13.67 -11.41
CA TYR A 68 42.22 14.43 -11.70
C TYR A 68 40.97 13.55 -11.88
N LEU A 69 41.12 12.35 -12.43
CA LEU A 69 40.01 11.40 -12.57
C LEU A 69 39.55 10.91 -11.20
N LEU A 70 40.53 10.71 -10.31
CA LEU A 70 40.29 10.26 -8.96
C LEU A 70 39.60 11.36 -8.12
N SER A 71 40.05 12.61 -8.21
CA SER A 71 39.38 13.72 -7.52
C SER A 71 37.96 13.98 -8.04
N LEU A 72 37.74 13.85 -9.35
CA LEU A 72 36.40 13.97 -9.95
C LEU A 72 35.44 12.90 -9.42
N LEU A 73 35.87 11.63 -9.39
CA LEU A 73 35.05 10.52 -8.88
C LEU A 73 34.75 10.65 -7.38
N PHE A 74 35.71 11.14 -6.59
CA PHE A 74 35.50 11.41 -5.17
C PHE A 74 34.40 12.46 -4.92
N ILE A 75 34.40 13.55 -5.71
CA ILE A 75 33.39 14.60 -5.64
C ILE A 75 32.00 14.07 -6.02
N LEU A 76 31.91 13.18 -7.02
CA LEU A 76 30.64 12.53 -7.39
C LEU A 76 30.13 11.54 -6.32
N SER A 77 31.02 10.95 -5.51
CA SER A 77 30.65 9.96 -4.50
C SER A 77 30.13 10.57 -3.18
N LEU A 78 30.33 11.87 -2.97
CA LEU A 78 29.91 12.54 -1.74
C LEU A 78 28.37 12.69 -1.69
N PRO A 79 27.71 12.27 -0.59
CA PRO A 79 26.25 12.25 -0.46
C PRO A 79 25.59 13.64 -0.47
N LEU A 80 26.38 14.72 -0.45
CA LEU A 80 25.93 16.12 -0.49
C LEU A 80 26.06 16.76 -1.88
N SER A 81 26.31 15.98 -2.93
CA SER A 81 26.37 16.53 -4.28
C SER A 81 25.05 17.24 -4.62
N PRO A 82 25.08 18.53 -5.02
CA PRO A 82 23.90 19.28 -5.45
C PRO A 82 23.12 18.56 -6.55
N ILE A 83 23.81 17.74 -7.35
CA ILE A 83 23.23 16.94 -8.43
C ILE A 83 22.38 15.80 -7.85
N VAL A 84 22.85 15.10 -6.81
CA VAL A 84 22.09 14.01 -6.17
C VAL A 84 20.86 14.57 -5.45
N LEU A 85 20.98 15.73 -4.82
CA LEU A 85 19.84 16.44 -4.24
C LEU A 85 18.85 16.91 -5.31
N LEU A 86 19.32 17.46 -6.43
CA LEU A 86 18.43 17.84 -7.54
C LEU A 86 17.74 16.62 -8.15
N VAL A 87 18.47 15.52 -8.37
CA VAL A 87 17.90 14.28 -8.94
C VAL A 87 16.86 13.67 -8.00
N THR A 88 17.16 13.57 -6.70
CA THR A 88 16.20 13.04 -5.71
C THR A 88 14.99 13.97 -5.52
N TYR A 89 15.19 15.28 -5.55
CA TYR A 89 14.11 16.27 -5.52
C TYR A 89 13.22 16.19 -6.77
N SER A 90 13.83 16.11 -7.96
CA SER A 90 13.12 15.90 -9.23
C SER A 90 12.35 14.58 -9.21
N PHE A 91 12.93 13.51 -8.69
CA PHE A 91 12.28 12.21 -8.58
C PHE A 91 11.07 12.25 -7.63
N LYS A 92 11.17 13.00 -6.52
CA LYS A 92 10.07 13.24 -5.58
C LYS A 92 8.96 14.09 -6.19
N LEU A 93 9.31 15.06 -7.05
CA LEU A 93 8.35 15.88 -7.80
C LEU A 93 7.62 15.06 -8.87
N ILE A 94 8.37 14.24 -9.60
CA ILE A 94 7.83 13.31 -10.60
C ILE A 94 6.93 12.29 -9.92
N SER A 95 7.34 11.70 -8.80
CA SER A 95 6.52 10.77 -8.00
C SER A 95 5.20 11.40 -7.54
N ARG A 96 5.21 12.67 -7.13
CA ARG A 96 3.99 13.41 -6.77
C ARG A 96 3.05 13.58 -7.96
N ASN A 97 3.60 13.93 -9.13
CA ASN A 97 2.81 14.10 -10.35
C ASN A 97 2.33 12.74 -10.89
N TYR A 98 3.14 11.69 -10.80
CA TYR A 98 2.78 10.33 -11.20
C TYR A 98 1.68 9.76 -10.29
N LYS A 99 1.75 10.01 -8.98
CA LYS A 99 0.68 9.65 -8.02
C LYS A 99 -0.60 10.45 -8.26
N LYS A 100 -0.51 11.71 -8.70
CA LYS A 100 -1.68 12.48 -9.15
C LYS A 100 -2.27 11.92 -10.45
N VAL A 101 -1.44 11.46 -11.39
CA VAL A 101 -1.88 10.83 -12.65
C VAL A 101 -2.48 9.45 -12.41
N LEU A 102 -1.93 8.64 -11.50
CA LEU A 102 -2.53 7.37 -11.06
C LEU A 102 -3.87 7.57 -10.35
N ARG A 103 -3.99 8.62 -9.52
CA ARG A 103 -5.26 9.02 -8.91
C ARG A 103 -6.26 9.52 -9.96
N LYS A 104 -5.75 10.08 -11.07
CA LYS A 104 -6.55 10.52 -12.22
C LYS A 104 -6.97 9.36 -13.11
N SER A 105 -6.13 8.34 -13.33
CA SER A 105 -6.51 7.13 -14.08
C SER A 105 -7.52 6.28 -13.32
N GLU A 106 -7.48 6.28 -11.98
CA GLU A 106 -8.51 5.67 -11.13
C GLU A 106 -9.82 6.50 -11.10
N GLN A 107 -9.80 7.73 -11.61
CA GLN A 107 -10.98 8.59 -11.79
C GLN A 107 -11.45 8.69 -13.26
N GLU A 108 -10.62 8.37 -14.25
CA GLU A 108 -10.97 8.42 -15.69
C GLU A 108 -11.74 7.19 -16.19
N ASP A 109 -11.78 6.08 -15.44
CA ASP A 109 -12.62 4.90 -15.76
C ASP A 109 -14.03 4.98 -15.15
N THR A 110 -14.44 6.12 -14.59
CA THR A 110 -15.82 6.34 -14.12
C THR A 110 -16.21 7.81 -14.25
N GLN A 111 -16.29 8.35 -15.47
CA GLN A 111 -17.00 9.61 -15.74
C GLN A 111 -17.61 9.65 -17.15
N GLU A 112 -18.82 9.11 -17.28
CA GLU A 112 -20.01 9.85 -17.74
C GLU A 112 -21.07 9.46 -16.70
N VAL A 113 -21.60 10.35 -15.86
CA VAL A 113 -22.75 11.20 -16.17
C VAL A 113 -22.68 12.52 -15.39
N GLU A 114 -23.15 13.55 -16.08
CA GLU A 114 -23.11 14.99 -15.82
C GLU A 114 -23.82 15.46 -14.54
N GLU A 115 -23.22 16.49 -13.92
CA GLU A 115 -23.94 17.44 -13.06
C GLU A 115 -24.98 18.23 -13.88
N LYS A 116 -26.26 18.00 -13.61
CA LYS A 116 -27.31 19.00 -13.87
C LYS A 116 -28.45 18.88 -12.87
N SER A 117 -28.43 19.81 -11.91
CA SER A 117 -29.54 20.39 -11.15
C SER A 117 -30.89 19.65 -11.08
N PHE A 118 -31.33 19.47 -9.83
CA PHE A 118 -32.72 19.60 -9.35
C PHE A 118 -33.63 18.35 -9.34
N SER A 119 -33.74 17.80 -8.12
CA SER A 119 -34.85 17.04 -7.52
C SER A 119 -35.22 15.65 -8.04
N LEU A 120 -35.33 14.72 -7.07
CA LEU A 120 -35.90 13.37 -7.08
C LEU A 120 -34.97 12.23 -7.53
N SER A 121 -34.34 11.56 -6.56
CA SER A 121 -34.54 10.12 -6.37
C SER A 121 -33.95 9.62 -5.04
N ASP A 122 -34.84 9.17 -4.15
CA ASP A 122 -34.60 8.43 -2.90
C ASP A 122 -33.90 7.05 -3.09
N GLN A 123 -33.14 6.83 -4.17
CA GLN A 123 -32.69 5.48 -4.54
C GLN A 123 -31.21 5.18 -4.24
N SER A 124 -30.42 6.16 -3.84
CA SER A 124 -28.99 5.99 -3.50
C SER A 124 -28.70 6.03 -2.00
N THR A 125 -29.75 5.99 -1.18
CA THR A 125 -29.64 6.05 0.28
C THR A 125 -30.35 4.85 0.90
N LEU A 126 -29.69 4.17 1.85
CA LEU A 126 -30.27 3.08 2.62
C LEU A 126 -30.27 3.45 4.11
N MET A 127 -31.34 3.13 4.82
CA MET A 127 -31.30 3.21 6.27
C MET A 127 -30.79 1.89 6.85
N ILE A 128 -29.82 1.99 7.74
CA ILE A 128 -29.16 0.90 8.44
C ILE A 128 -29.34 1.16 9.94
N GLY A 129 -30.35 0.54 10.54
CA GLY A 129 -30.71 0.82 11.93
C GLY A 129 -30.96 2.32 12.16
N GLU A 130 -30.05 2.98 12.88
CA GLU A 130 -30.12 4.41 13.20
C GLU A 130 -29.30 5.30 12.26
N TYR A 131 -28.61 4.71 11.28
CA TYR A 131 -27.73 5.41 10.35
C TYR A 131 -28.32 5.44 8.95
N THR A 132 -28.16 6.55 8.27
CA THR A 132 -28.48 6.72 6.86
C THR A 132 -27.19 6.58 6.07
N PHE A 133 -27.13 5.58 5.21
CA PHE A 133 -25.97 5.26 4.39
C PHE A 133 -26.19 5.74 2.96
N ASN A 134 -25.31 6.62 2.46
CA ASN A 134 -25.40 7.21 1.13
C ASN A 134 -24.30 6.67 0.22
N TYR A 135 -24.68 6.03 -0.89
CA TYR A 135 -23.77 5.43 -1.85
C TYR A 135 -22.96 6.46 -2.66
N GLU A 136 -23.56 7.61 -2.99
CA GLU A 136 -22.95 8.66 -3.81
C GLU A 136 -21.93 9.47 -3.01
N GLU A 137 -22.34 9.90 -1.82
CA GLU A 137 -21.49 10.69 -0.91
C GLU A 137 -20.45 9.84 -0.18
N LYS A 138 -20.59 8.50 -0.24
CA LYS A 138 -19.75 7.54 0.48
C LYS A 138 -19.69 7.86 1.96
N SER A 139 -20.85 8.16 2.54
CA SER A 139 -21.00 8.65 3.91
C SER A 139 -22.04 7.83 4.66
N ILE A 140 -21.88 7.79 5.98
CA ILE A 140 -22.97 7.44 6.88
C ILE A 140 -23.31 8.68 7.70
N SER A 141 -24.59 8.94 7.88
CA SER A 141 -25.09 10.00 8.74
C SER A 141 -25.96 9.43 9.82
N LYS A 142 -25.89 10.04 11.01
CA LYS A 142 -26.84 9.81 12.09
C LYS A 142 -27.19 11.15 12.67
N ASP A 143 -28.48 11.45 12.71
CA ASP A 143 -29.00 12.77 13.05
C ASP A 143 -28.35 13.86 12.15
N GLU A 144 -27.54 14.75 12.70
CA GLU A 144 -26.80 15.79 11.97
C GLU A 144 -25.29 15.49 11.80
N GLN A 145 -24.83 14.33 12.27
CA GLN A 145 -23.41 13.96 12.19
C GLN A 145 -23.15 13.10 10.96
N VAL A 146 -22.39 13.65 10.01
CA VAL A 146 -21.93 12.95 8.81
C VAL A 146 -20.51 12.41 9.01
N THR A 147 -20.33 11.12 8.77
CA THR A 147 -19.04 10.45 8.77
C THR A 147 -18.75 9.91 7.38
N TYR A 148 -17.72 10.46 6.73
CA TYR A 148 -17.25 9.97 5.43
C TYR A 148 -16.48 8.67 5.58
N LEU A 149 -16.79 7.70 4.72
CA LEU A 149 -16.15 6.40 4.69
C LEU A 149 -14.99 6.38 3.69
N GLU A 150 -13.88 5.74 4.08
CA GLU A 150 -12.81 5.45 3.14
C GLU A 150 -13.32 4.50 2.02
N PRO A 151 -12.79 4.56 0.79
CA PRO A 151 -13.26 3.73 -0.32
C PRO A 151 -13.32 2.23 0.00
N LYS A 152 -12.39 1.73 0.81
CA LYS A 152 -12.36 0.32 1.20
C LYS A 152 -13.36 -0.02 2.30
N MET A 153 -13.62 0.90 3.22
CA MET A 153 -14.71 0.77 4.19
C MET A 153 -16.05 0.70 3.48
N MET A 154 -16.24 1.56 2.47
CA MET A 154 -17.40 1.56 1.61
C MET A 154 -17.58 0.18 0.95
N GLN A 155 -16.60 -0.29 0.18
CA GLN A 155 -16.70 -1.60 -0.49
C GLN A 155 -17.01 -2.76 0.47
N VAL A 156 -16.37 -2.80 1.65
CA VAL A 156 -16.67 -3.83 2.66
C VAL A 156 -18.09 -3.70 3.18
N LEU A 157 -18.56 -2.50 3.49
CA LEU A 157 -19.90 -2.28 4.02
C LEU A 157 -20.97 -2.68 2.98
N SER A 158 -20.86 -2.23 1.73
CA SER A 158 -21.77 -2.65 0.66
C SER A 158 -21.83 -4.16 0.55
N TYR A 159 -20.66 -4.81 0.50
CA TYR A 159 -20.60 -6.26 0.35
C TYR A 159 -21.25 -6.99 1.54
N LEU A 160 -21.01 -6.53 2.76
CA LEU A 160 -21.63 -7.10 3.95
C LEU A 160 -23.16 -6.94 3.97
N ILE A 161 -23.68 -5.80 3.48
CA ILE A 161 -25.12 -5.55 3.34
C ILE A 161 -25.72 -6.46 2.28
N GLU A 162 -25.10 -6.56 1.11
CA GLU A 162 -25.57 -7.41 0.00
C GLU A 162 -25.63 -8.90 0.38
N GLN A 163 -24.70 -9.37 1.22
CA GLN A 163 -24.67 -10.75 1.67
C GLN A 163 -25.51 -10.99 2.94
N GLN A 164 -26.19 -9.99 3.48
CA GLN A 164 -27.01 -10.14 4.68
C GLN A 164 -28.14 -11.17 4.46
N PRO A 165 -28.48 -12.02 5.45
CA PRO A 165 -27.88 -12.15 6.80
C PRO A 165 -26.77 -13.21 6.88
N ARG A 166 -26.11 -13.57 5.77
CA ARG A 166 -25.07 -14.60 5.75
C ARG A 166 -23.80 -14.15 6.48
N VAL A 167 -23.07 -15.12 7.02
CA VAL A 167 -21.69 -14.90 7.49
C VAL A 167 -20.76 -14.88 6.28
N VAL A 168 -20.04 -13.78 6.13
CA VAL A 168 -19.00 -13.59 5.11
C VAL A 168 -17.65 -13.97 5.70
N SER A 169 -16.91 -14.84 5.01
CA SER A 169 -15.60 -15.30 5.47
C SER A 169 -14.47 -14.30 5.17
N LEU A 170 -13.32 -14.46 5.83
CA LEU A 170 -12.13 -13.65 5.51
C LEU A 170 -11.67 -13.90 4.07
N GLU A 171 -11.65 -15.17 3.64
CA GLU A 171 -11.30 -15.58 2.28
C GLU A 171 -12.22 -14.94 1.23
N GLU A 172 -13.51 -14.88 1.53
CA GLU A 172 -14.51 -14.25 0.67
C GLU A 172 -14.35 -12.73 0.59
N LEU A 173 -13.99 -12.07 1.71
CA LEU A 173 -13.64 -10.65 1.68
C LEU A 173 -12.36 -10.40 0.88
N HIS A 174 -11.34 -11.25 1.02
CA HIS A 174 -10.13 -11.18 0.20
C HIS A 174 -10.47 -11.28 -1.29
N SER A 175 -11.27 -12.28 -1.69
CA SER A 175 -11.58 -12.52 -3.10
C SER A 175 -12.51 -11.49 -3.72
N ASN A 176 -13.49 -10.97 -2.98
CA ASN A 176 -14.52 -10.10 -3.55
C ASN A 176 -14.23 -8.61 -3.38
N VAL A 177 -13.66 -8.20 -2.24
CA VAL A 177 -13.38 -6.79 -1.97
C VAL A 177 -11.93 -6.43 -2.35
N TRP A 178 -10.96 -7.32 -2.11
CA TRP A 178 -9.54 -7.12 -2.43
C TRP A 178 -9.08 -7.89 -3.66
N GLN A 179 -9.90 -7.84 -4.72
CA GLN A 179 -9.54 -8.42 -6.02
C GLN A 179 -8.16 -7.93 -6.47
N ASN A 180 -7.29 -8.87 -6.83
CA ASN A 180 -5.92 -8.62 -7.30
C ASN A 180 -5.00 -7.92 -6.28
N GLN A 181 -5.35 -7.93 -5.00
CA GLN A 181 -4.52 -7.38 -3.92
C GLN A 181 -4.27 -8.45 -2.86
N ILE A 182 -3.00 -8.80 -2.64
CA ILE A 182 -2.62 -9.68 -1.53
C ILE A 182 -2.56 -8.81 -0.27
N VAL A 183 -3.58 -8.91 0.58
CA VAL A 183 -3.62 -8.25 1.88
C VAL A 183 -3.63 -9.28 3.01
N THR A 184 -3.18 -8.89 4.18
CA THR A 184 -3.23 -9.72 5.37
C THR A 184 -4.62 -9.66 6.01
N ASP A 185 -4.98 -10.70 6.76
CA ASP A 185 -6.23 -10.68 7.54
C ASP A 185 -6.28 -9.51 8.54
N THR A 186 -5.12 -9.01 8.99
CA THR A 186 -5.04 -7.85 9.88
C THR A 186 -5.54 -6.58 9.20
N ALA A 187 -5.34 -6.43 7.89
CA ALA A 187 -5.89 -5.32 7.12
C ALA A 187 -7.44 -5.35 7.10
N ILE A 188 -8.03 -6.52 6.87
CA ILE A 188 -9.50 -6.70 6.92
C ILE A 188 -10.01 -6.37 8.32
N ARG A 189 -9.39 -6.93 9.37
CA ARG A 189 -9.74 -6.64 10.77
C ARG A 189 -9.69 -5.15 11.09
N ARG A 190 -8.71 -4.43 10.55
CA ARG A 190 -8.58 -2.98 10.71
C ARG A 190 -9.73 -2.23 10.04
N VAL A 191 -10.11 -2.60 8.82
CA VAL A 191 -11.26 -1.99 8.12
C VAL A 191 -12.56 -2.24 8.89
N ILE A 192 -12.78 -3.47 9.37
CA ILE A 192 -13.94 -3.79 10.22
C ILE A 192 -13.94 -2.96 11.51
N SER A 193 -12.77 -2.80 12.15
CA SER A 193 -12.66 -1.94 13.34
C SER A 193 -12.98 -0.48 13.04
N LYS A 194 -12.55 0.05 11.88
CA LYS A 194 -12.91 1.41 11.46
C LYS A 194 -14.41 1.54 11.20
N LEU A 195 -15.02 0.54 10.56
CA LEU A 195 -16.46 0.53 10.31
C LEU A 195 -17.26 0.52 11.61
N ARG A 196 -16.85 -0.31 12.58
CA ARG A 196 -17.41 -0.31 13.94
C ARG A 196 -17.33 1.06 14.60
N ASN A 197 -16.17 1.72 14.51
CA ASN A 197 -16.02 3.08 15.04
C ASN A 197 -16.93 4.09 14.33
N ALA A 198 -17.10 3.97 13.01
CA ALA A 198 -18.00 4.84 12.24
C ALA A 198 -19.47 4.68 12.68
N PHE A 199 -19.90 3.46 12.99
CA PHE A 199 -21.21 3.17 13.57
C PHE A 199 -21.30 3.39 15.09
N SER A 200 -20.26 3.95 15.71
CA SER A 200 -20.15 4.08 17.18
C SER A 200 -20.37 2.75 17.94
N ASP A 201 -20.13 1.61 17.27
CA ASP A 201 -20.36 0.24 17.73
C ASP A 201 -19.04 -0.41 18.15
N THR A 202 -18.49 0.08 19.26
CA THR A 202 -17.19 -0.38 19.77
C THR A 202 -17.29 -1.62 20.68
N ASP A 203 -18.47 -1.96 21.17
CA ASP A 203 -18.67 -3.15 22.02
C ASP A 203 -18.68 -4.43 21.19
N THR A 204 -17.61 -5.22 21.30
CA THR A 204 -17.52 -6.50 20.59
C THR A 204 -18.35 -7.61 21.25
N LYS A 205 -18.77 -7.46 22.52
CA LYS A 205 -19.58 -8.47 23.21
C LYS A 205 -21.05 -8.39 22.78
N ASN A 206 -21.57 -7.18 22.59
CA ASN A 206 -22.95 -6.93 22.13
C ASN A 206 -22.96 -6.06 20.87
N PRO A 207 -22.47 -6.57 19.72
CA PRO A 207 -22.42 -5.80 18.49
C PRO A 207 -23.85 -5.52 17.98
N LYS A 208 -24.07 -4.31 17.47
CA LYS A 208 -25.36 -3.90 16.88
C LYS A 208 -25.37 -3.97 15.35
N TYR A 209 -24.22 -3.74 14.70
CA TYR A 209 -24.12 -3.65 13.24
C TYR A 209 -23.32 -4.80 12.65
N ILE A 210 -22.09 -5.00 13.11
CA ILE A 210 -21.17 -6.00 12.55
C ILE A 210 -20.75 -7.00 13.62
N LYS A 211 -21.29 -8.22 13.53
CA LYS A 211 -20.98 -9.32 14.45
C LYS A 211 -19.79 -10.13 13.96
N SER A 212 -18.81 -10.33 14.85
CA SER A 212 -17.72 -11.29 14.61
C SER A 212 -18.20 -12.71 14.92
N GLN A 213 -18.08 -13.61 13.95
CA GLN A 213 -18.33 -15.04 14.12
C GLN A 213 -17.00 -15.77 14.25
N MET A 214 -16.72 -16.29 15.44
CA MET A 214 -15.43 -16.89 15.79
C MET A 214 -15.05 -18.00 14.79
N LYS A 215 -13.84 -17.89 14.21
CA LYS A 215 -13.30 -18.80 13.17
C LYS A 215 -14.10 -18.87 11.85
N ARG A 216 -15.15 -18.07 11.66
CA ARG A 216 -15.96 -18.07 10.43
C ARG A 216 -15.85 -16.77 9.65
N GLY A 217 -15.86 -15.62 10.33
CA GLY A 217 -15.75 -14.31 9.67
C GLY A 217 -16.65 -13.26 10.30
N TYR A 218 -17.34 -12.49 9.47
CA TYR A 218 -18.16 -11.35 9.87
C TYR A 218 -19.59 -11.48 9.34
N GLN A 219 -20.54 -10.95 10.08
CA GLN A 219 -21.94 -10.96 9.71
C GLN A 219 -22.52 -9.57 9.94
N PHE A 220 -23.23 -9.06 8.94
CA PHE A 220 -24.04 -7.86 9.09
C PHE A 220 -25.37 -8.24 9.74
N ILE A 221 -25.71 -7.57 10.84
CA ILE A 221 -26.88 -7.93 11.67
C ILE A 221 -27.88 -6.79 11.86
N ALA A 222 -27.53 -5.56 11.49
CA ALA A 222 -28.46 -4.43 11.55
C ALA A 222 -29.54 -4.54 10.48
N GLU A 223 -30.73 -4.07 10.78
CA GLU A 223 -31.83 -4.02 9.81
C GLU A 223 -31.53 -2.97 8.74
N VAL A 224 -31.77 -3.34 7.47
CA VAL A 224 -31.55 -2.47 6.31
C VAL A 224 -32.90 -2.19 5.66
N PHE A 225 -33.21 -0.92 5.49
CA PHE A 225 -34.41 -0.44 4.82
C PHE A 225 -34.01 0.35 3.59
N SER A 226 -34.71 0.09 2.48
CA SER A 226 -34.64 0.85 1.24
C SER A 226 -35.75 1.87 1.16
#